data_AF-A0A4Q5LDJ0-F1
#
_entry.id   AF-A0A4Q5LDJ0-F1
#
_cell.length_a   1.000
_cell.length_b   1.000
_cell.length_c   1.000
_cell.angle_alpha   90.00
_cell.angle_beta   90.00
_cell.angle_gamma   90.00
#
_symmetry.space_group_name_H-M   'P 1'
#
loop_
_entity.id
_entity.type
_entity.pdbx_description
1 polymer ?
#
loop_
_entity_poly.entity_id
_entity_poly.type
_entity_poly.pdbx_seq_one_letter_code
_entity_poly.pdbx_strand_id
1 'polypeptide(L)'
;MLLNFVRLVLRQCPPLLGWTLGVIVFALLNSGFHHELWPHTPLARPVFITLLWAGLLTLPWLAARVAWRLADAVASFFWQTVWRLAAVAGYGGAVLSSAGGVVAMSFMWAEWISSH
;
A
#
# COMPACT_ATOMS: atom_id res chain seq x y z
N MET A 1 5.91 -22.89 -16.27
CA MET A 1 5.30 -22.88 -14.91
C MET A 1 5.16 -21.47 -14.33
N LEU A 2 6.22 -20.66 -14.31
CA LEU A 2 6.20 -19.31 -13.72
C LEU A 2 5.11 -18.38 -14.32
N LEU A 3 4.93 -18.39 -15.64
CA LEU A 3 3.92 -17.59 -16.35
C LEU A 3 2.47 -17.92 -15.96
N ASN A 4 2.17 -19.19 -15.69
CA ASN A 4 0.83 -19.60 -15.23
C ASN A 4 0.58 -19.13 -13.79
N PHE A 5 1.62 -19.17 -12.95
CA PHE A 5 1.55 -18.65 -11.60
C PHE A 5 1.35 -17.12 -11.61
N VAL A 6 2.11 -16.39 -12.42
CA VAL A 6 1.96 -14.93 -12.59
C VAL A 6 0.57 -14.57 -13.11
N ARG A 7 0.03 -15.30 -14.09
CA ARG A 7 -1.36 -15.09 -14.56
C ARG A 7 -2.38 -15.33 -13.45
N LEU A 8 -2.18 -16.35 -12.62
CA LEU A 8 -3.10 -16.67 -11.53
C LEU A 8 -3.06 -15.59 -10.44
N VAL A 9 -1.87 -15.10 -10.11
CA VAL A 9 -1.66 -13.95 -9.21
C VAL A 9 -2.32 -12.69 -9.77
N LEU A 10 -2.07 -12.35 -11.04
CA LEU A 10 -2.64 -11.17 -11.70
C LEU A 10 -4.17 -11.25 -11.78
N ARG A 11 -4.74 -12.43 -11.99
CA ARG A 11 -6.20 -12.64 -12.04
C ARG A 11 -6.85 -12.50 -10.66
N GLN A 12 -6.14 -12.84 -9.60
CA GLN A 12 -6.59 -12.68 -8.22
C GLN A 12 -6.30 -11.28 -7.65
N CYS A 13 -5.44 -10.53 -8.33
CA CYS A 13 -5.04 -9.19 -7.98
C CYS A 13 -6.25 -8.25 -8.05
N PRO A 14 -6.63 -7.57 -6.95
CA PRO A 14 -7.77 -6.68 -6.96
C PRO A 14 -7.49 -5.43 -7.84
N PRO A 15 -8.50 -4.86 -8.50
CA PRO A 15 -8.37 -3.59 -9.25
C PRO A 15 -7.78 -2.47 -8.39
N LEU A 16 -8.03 -2.54 -7.07
CA LEU A 16 -7.47 -1.64 -6.06
C LEU A 16 -5.93 -1.59 -6.06
N LEU A 17 -5.25 -2.65 -6.48
CA LEU A 17 -3.78 -2.70 -6.54
C LEU A 17 -3.25 -1.79 -7.67
N GLY A 18 -3.95 -1.75 -8.81
CA GLY A 18 -3.65 -0.79 -9.88
C GLY A 18 -3.87 0.65 -9.44
N TRP A 19 -4.97 0.92 -8.73
CA TRP A 19 -5.25 2.25 -8.18
C TRP A 19 -4.23 2.68 -7.13
N THR A 20 -3.86 1.81 -6.20
CA THR A 20 -2.85 2.13 -5.17
C THR A 20 -1.48 2.37 -5.79
N LEU A 21 -1.05 1.57 -6.76
CA LEU A 21 0.17 1.85 -7.51
C LEU A 21 0.10 3.17 -8.27
N GLY A 22 -1.03 3.46 -8.92
CA GLY A 22 -1.28 4.73 -9.60
C GLY A 22 -1.18 5.92 -8.65
N VAL A 23 -1.79 5.82 -7.46
CA VAL A 23 -1.73 6.84 -6.41
C VAL A 23 -0.30 7.03 -5.89
N ILE A 24 0.44 5.94 -5.67
CA ILE A 24 1.85 6.00 -5.25
C ILE A 24 2.70 6.72 -6.29
N VAL A 25 2.60 6.32 -7.56
CA VAL A 25 3.36 6.93 -8.66
C VAL A 25 2.98 8.39 -8.84
N PHE A 26 1.68 8.71 -8.82
CA PHE A 26 1.18 10.07 -8.90
C PHE A 26 1.71 10.94 -7.76
N ALA A 27 1.62 10.45 -6.52
CA ALA A 27 2.10 11.16 -5.33
C ALA A 27 3.62 11.35 -5.36
N LEU A 28 4.38 10.35 -5.81
CA LEU A 28 5.84 10.42 -5.91
C LEU A 28 6.27 11.48 -6.94
N LEU A 29 5.67 11.45 -8.14
CA LEU A 29 5.95 12.43 -9.19
C LEU A 29 5.56 13.84 -8.76
N ASN A 30 4.35 14.02 -8.21
CA ASN A 30 3.90 15.36 -7.80
C ASN A 30 4.67 15.89 -6.59
N SER A 31 5.16 15.03 -5.69
CA SER A 31 6.05 15.44 -4.60
C SER A 31 7.43 15.88 -5.13
N GLY A 32 7.99 15.14 -6.09
CA GLY A 32 9.27 15.49 -6.73
C GLY A 32 9.22 16.81 -7.51
N PHE A 33 8.13 17.04 -8.24
CA PHE A 33 7.93 18.24 -9.06
C PHE A 33 7.05 19.30 -8.39
N HIS A 34 6.88 19.27 -7.06
CA HIS A 34 5.94 20.16 -6.38
C HIS A 34 6.26 21.65 -6.58
N HIS A 35 7.55 22.02 -6.65
CA HIS A 35 7.97 23.40 -6.92
C HIS A 35 7.69 23.86 -8.35
N GLU A 36 7.70 22.95 -9.32
CA GLU A 36 7.44 23.28 -10.73
C GLU A 36 5.95 23.29 -11.05
N LEU A 37 5.19 22.33 -10.51
CA LEU A 37 3.77 22.14 -10.82
C LEU A 37 2.84 22.93 -9.87
N TRP A 38 3.26 23.15 -8.62
CA TRP A 38 2.42 23.74 -7.58
C TRP A 38 3.11 24.88 -6.80
N PRO A 39 3.66 25.92 -7.49
CA PRO A 39 4.47 26.95 -6.86
C PRO A 39 3.73 27.81 -5.81
N HIS A 40 2.40 27.90 -5.92
CA HIS A 40 1.58 28.75 -5.05
C HIS A 40 0.74 27.96 -4.03
N THR A 41 0.97 26.65 -3.89
CA THR A 41 0.17 25.78 -3.02
C THR A 41 1.01 25.23 -1.86
N PRO A 42 1.09 25.92 -0.71
CA PRO A 42 1.97 25.51 0.40
C PRO A 42 1.59 24.15 1.01
N LEU A 43 0.33 23.74 0.87
CA LEU A 43 -0.18 22.44 1.33
C LEU A 43 0.09 21.28 0.36
N ALA A 44 0.57 21.52 -0.86
CA ALA A 44 0.71 20.48 -1.87
C ALA A 44 1.67 19.36 -1.40
N ARG A 45 2.83 19.73 -0.86
CA ARG A 45 3.85 18.79 -0.40
C ARG A 45 3.38 17.86 0.73
N PRO A 46 2.85 18.35 1.89
CA PRO A 46 2.37 17.46 2.94
C PRO A 46 1.18 16.59 2.49
N VAL A 47 0.32 17.09 1.60
CA VAL A 47 -0.80 16.31 1.03
C VAL A 47 -0.29 15.16 0.17
N PHE A 48 0.65 15.39 -0.75
CA PHE A 48 1.20 14.31 -1.58
C PHE A 48 1.99 13.28 -0.75
N ILE A 49 2.72 13.71 0.27
CA ILE A 49 3.39 12.79 1.21
C ILE A 49 2.35 11.94 1.95
N THR A 50 1.26 12.54 2.42
CA THR A 50 0.17 11.82 3.09
C THR A 50 -0.46 10.78 2.13
N LEU A 51 -0.68 11.18 0.87
CA LEU A 51 -1.23 10.29 -0.17
C LEU A 51 -0.29 9.11 -0.47
N LEU A 52 1.02 9.37 -0.52
CA LEU A 52 2.05 8.35 -0.73
C LEU A 52 2.05 7.33 0.41
N TRP A 53 2.03 7.79 1.65
CA TRP A 53 1.96 6.92 2.83
C TRP A 53 0.66 6.12 2.86
N ALA A 54 -0.49 6.73 2.55
CA ALA A 54 -1.76 6.01 2.46
C ALA A 54 -1.71 4.89 1.39
N GLY A 55 -1.08 5.15 0.24
CA GLY A 55 -0.83 4.14 -0.79
C GLY A 55 0.10 3.02 -0.32
N LEU A 56 1.20 3.36 0.36
CA LEU A 56 2.14 2.36 0.88
C LEU A 56 1.52 1.48 1.97
N LEU A 57 0.76 2.08 2.88
CA LEU A 57 0.10 1.37 3.98
C LEU A 57 -0.98 0.41 3.49
N THR A 58 -1.58 0.66 2.32
CA THR A 58 -2.57 -0.23 1.73
C THR A 58 -1.95 -1.44 1.00
N LEU A 59 -0.66 -1.40 0.63
CA LEU A 59 0.02 -2.51 -0.04
C LEU A 59 0.07 -3.81 0.80
N PRO A 60 0.45 -3.79 2.10
CA PRO A 60 0.41 -4.98 2.95
C PRO A 60 -0.97 -5.62 3.04
N TRP A 61 -2.04 -4.81 3.12
CA TRP A 61 -3.42 -5.30 3.13
C TRP A 61 -3.78 -6.00 1.82
N LEU A 62 -3.36 -5.44 0.69
CA LEU A 62 -3.59 -6.03 -0.63
C LEU A 62 -2.79 -7.32 -0.80
N ALA A 63 -1.54 -7.36 -0.35
CA ALA A 63 -0.71 -8.56 -0.36
C ALA A 63 -1.32 -9.69 0.49
N ALA A 64 -1.78 -9.39 1.71
CA ALA A 64 -2.45 -10.34 2.58
C ALA A 64 -3.76 -10.87 1.96
N ARG A 65 -4.54 -9.99 1.32
CA ARG A 65 -5.78 -10.37 0.63
C ARG A 65 -5.52 -11.27 -0.57
N VAL A 66 -4.47 -10.99 -1.35
CA VAL A 66 -4.05 -11.84 -2.47
C VAL A 66 -3.59 -13.20 -1.95
N ALA A 67 -2.77 -13.24 -0.90
CA ALA A 67 -2.34 -14.49 -0.26
C ALA A 67 -3.53 -15.33 0.24
N TRP A 68 -4.55 -14.69 0.82
CA TRP A 68 -5.77 -15.37 1.26
C TRP A 68 -6.55 -15.97 0.08
N ARG A 69 -6.74 -15.21 -1.01
CA ARG A 69 -7.40 -15.71 -2.23
C ARG A 69 -6.62 -16.85 -2.90
N LEU A 70 -5.29 -16.79 -2.86
CA LEU A 70 -4.43 -17.89 -3.32
C LEU A 70 -4.63 -19.14 -2.47
N ALA A 71 -4.75 -19.01 -1.15
CA ALA A 71 -5.03 -20.14 -0.28
C ALA A 71 -6.33 -20.86 -0.67
N ASP A 72 -7.39 -20.11 -0.96
CA ASP A 72 -8.69 -20.69 -1.33
C ASP A 72 -8.71 -21.24 -2.77
N ALA A 73 -7.77 -20.81 -3.63
CA ALA A 73 -7.65 -21.29 -5.00
C ALA A 73 -6.77 -22.55 -5.16
N VAL A 74 -5.95 -22.89 -4.16
CA VAL A 74 -5.03 -24.03 -4.22
C VAL A 74 -5.69 -25.29 -3.65
N ALA A 75 -5.71 -26.37 -4.43
CA ALA A 75 -6.36 -27.63 -4.04
C ALA A 75 -5.59 -28.45 -2.98
N SER A 76 -4.29 -28.18 -2.79
CA SER A 76 -3.45 -28.93 -1.84
C SER A 76 -3.58 -28.36 -0.42
N PHE A 77 -3.97 -29.20 0.53
CA PHE A 77 -4.14 -28.84 1.94
C PHE A 77 -2.86 -28.23 2.57
N PHE A 78 -1.68 -28.77 2.23
CA PHE A 78 -0.41 -28.26 2.72
C PHE A 78 -0.18 -26.82 2.26
N TRP A 79 -0.32 -26.58 0.95
CA TRP A 79 -0.12 -25.25 0.37
C TRP A 79 -1.18 -24.25 0.81
N GLN A 80 -2.44 -24.68 0.96
CA GLN A 80 -3.51 -23.84 1.51
C GLN A 80 -3.17 -23.33 2.92
N THR A 81 -2.64 -24.19 3.77
CA THR A 81 -2.25 -23.82 5.15
C THR A 81 -1.09 -22.82 5.16
N VAL A 82 -0.07 -23.04 4.32
CA VAL A 82 1.05 -22.11 4.16
C VAL A 82 0.58 -20.72 3.71
N TRP A 83 -0.30 -20.65 2.70
CA TRP A 83 -0.83 -19.38 2.23
C TRP A 83 -1.73 -18.68 3.25
N ARG A 84 -2.49 -19.44 4.07
CA ARG A 84 -3.26 -18.87 5.19
C ARG A 84 -2.36 -18.28 6.26
N LEU A 85 -1.30 -18.98 6.65
CA LEU A 85 -0.32 -18.44 7.61
C LEU A 85 0.36 -17.19 7.06
N ALA A 86 0.76 -17.19 5.78
CA ALA A 86 1.31 -16.02 5.12
C ALA A 86 0.31 -14.85 5.08
N ALA A 87 -0.97 -15.12 4.84
CA ALA A 87 -2.00 -14.10 4.85
C ALA A 87 -2.24 -13.52 6.26
N VAL A 88 -2.28 -14.37 7.30
CA VAL A 88 -2.41 -13.93 8.70
C VAL A 88 -1.20 -13.09 9.11
N ALA A 89 0.02 -13.54 8.81
CA ALA A 89 1.24 -12.77 9.04
C ALA A 89 1.20 -11.44 8.26
N GLY A 90 0.71 -11.46 7.02
CA GLY A 90 0.50 -10.27 6.20
C GLY A 90 -0.48 -9.28 6.82
N TYR A 91 -1.62 -9.74 7.33
CA TYR A 91 -2.57 -8.88 8.06
C TYR A 91 -1.98 -8.34 9.36
N GLY A 92 -1.24 -9.16 10.11
CA GLY A 92 -0.51 -8.70 11.31
C GLY A 92 0.50 -7.60 10.98
N GLY A 93 1.31 -7.79 9.94
CA GLY A 93 2.23 -6.76 9.44
C GLY A 93 1.51 -5.52 8.93
N ALA A 94 0.36 -5.68 8.27
CA ALA A 94 -0.48 -4.58 7.81
C ALA A 94 -1.02 -3.74 8.98
N VAL A 95 -1.45 -4.37 10.07
CA VAL A 95 -1.90 -3.67 11.28
C VAL A 95 -0.75 -2.88 11.92
N LEU A 96 0.41 -3.52 12.11
CA LEU A 96 1.57 -2.86 12.72
C LEU A 96 2.07 -1.69 11.88
N SER A 97 2.19 -1.88 10.57
CA SER A 97 2.60 -0.82 9.64
C SER A 97 1.57 0.32 9.59
N SER A 98 0.26 0.02 9.59
CA SER A 98 -0.78 1.05 9.63
C SER A 98 -0.74 1.85 10.93
N ALA A 99 -0.58 1.18 12.08
CA ALA A 99 -0.46 1.85 13.37
C ALA A 99 0.76 2.77 13.42
N GLY A 100 1.94 2.28 13.01
CA GLY A 100 3.16 3.09 12.94
C GLY A 100 3.03 4.25 11.94
N GLY A 101 2.41 4.01 10.78
CA GLY A 101 2.19 5.01 9.75
C GLY A 101 1.26 6.13 10.19
N VAL A 102 0.17 5.83 10.92
CA VAL A 102 -0.75 6.83 11.48
C VAL A 102 -0.04 7.70 12.52
N VAL A 103 0.79 7.09 13.37
CA VAL A 103 1.59 7.83 14.36
C VAL A 103 2.58 8.75 13.66
N ALA A 104 3.33 8.25 12.67
CA ALA A 104 4.27 9.05 11.90
C ALA A 104 3.60 10.22 11.15
N MET A 105 2.43 9.98 10.54
CA MET A 105 1.62 11.04 9.92
C MET A 105 1.18 12.09 10.94
N SER A 106 0.75 11.68 12.13
CA SER A 106 0.32 12.59 13.18
C SER A 106 1.44 13.53 13.62
N PHE A 107 2.66 13.02 13.79
CA PHE A 107 3.83 13.84 14.10
C PHE A 107 4.18 14.81 12.97
N MET A 108 4.19 14.34 11.72
CA MET A 108 4.47 15.20 10.56
C MET A 108 3.48 16.38 10.46
N TRP A 109 2.19 16.11 10.66
CA TRP A 109 1.17 17.15 10.65
C TRP A 109 1.26 18.09 11.85
N ALA A 110 1.61 17.57 13.04
CA ALA A 110 1.84 18.40 14.21
C ALA A 110 3.02 19.36 14.03
N GLU A 111 4.14 18.89 13.45
CA GLU A 111 5.29 19.73 13.09
C GLU A 111 4.95 20.78 12.02
N TRP A 112 4.13 20.41 11.04
CA TRP A 112 3.71 21.35 10.00
C TRP A 112 2.83 22.48 10.56
N ILE A 113 1.89 22.15 11.45
CA ILE A 113 1.00 23.13 12.11
C ILE A 113 1.79 24.02 13.08
N SER A 114 2.82 23.52 13.75
CA SER A 114 3.61 24.34 14.70
C SER A 114 4.61 25.28 14.02
N SER A 115 4.88 25.07 12.72
CA SER A 115 5.84 25.87 11.95
C SER A 115 5.20 26.96 11.08
N HIS A 116 3.87 27.06 11.04
CA HIS A 116 3.09 28.01 10.24
C HIS A 116 1.94 28.61 11.04
#